data_AF-A0A3Q9S7H4-F1
#
_entry.id   AF-A0A3Q9S7H4-F1
#
_cell.length_a   1.000
_cell.length_b   1.000
_cell.length_c   1.000
_cell.angle_alpha   90.00
_cell.angle_beta   90.00
_cell.angle_gamma   90.00
#
_symmetry.space_group_name_H-M   'P 1'
#
loop_
_entity.id
_entity.type
_entity.pdbx_description
1 polymer ?
#
loop_
_entity_poly.entity_id
_entity_poly.type
_entity_poly.pdbx_seq_one_letter_code
_entity_poly.pdbx_strand_id
1 'polypeptide(L)'
;MKIIVIGSGWSGCAAALSAKKAGADVVIYEKTDMVLGLGNVGGIMRNNGRYTAAEEINALGAGDLINITDSLTRHKNLDFPGHKHAPLTVLRTY
;
A
#
# COMPACT_ATOMS: atom_id res chain seq x y z
N MET A 1 -11.34 -19.24 -12.25
CA MET A 1 -10.72 -19.75 -11.00
C MET A 1 -11.15 -18.87 -9.84
N LYS A 2 -11.55 -19.44 -8.71
CA LYS A 2 -11.91 -18.68 -7.51
C LYS A 2 -10.73 -18.60 -6.55
N ILE A 3 -10.40 -17.39 -6.08
CA ILE A 3 -9.33 -17.14 -5.11
C ILE A 3 -9.94 -16.52 -3.86
N ILE A 4 -9.60 -17.10 -2.71
CA ILE A 4 -10.00 -16.60 -1.41
C ILE A 4 -8.76 -16.00 -0.73
N VAL A 5 -8.85 -14.74 -0.35
CA VAL A 5 -7.81 -14.03 0.40
C VAL A 5 -8.29 -13.84 1.83
N ILE A 6 -7.54 -14.35 2.80
CA ILE A 6 -7.83 -14.20 4.23
C ILE A 6 -6.94 -13.10 4.79
N GLY A 7 -7.55 -11.99 5.20
CA GLY A 7 -6.88 -10.77 5.62
C GLY A 7 -6.77 -9.74 4.48
N SER A 8 -7.09 -8.49 4.80
CA SER A 8 -7.10 -7.34 3.88
C SER A 8 -6.06 -6.29 4.25
N GLY A 9 -4.95 -6.69 4.86
CA GLY A 9 -3.77 -5.83 5.02
C GLY A 9 -3.10 -5.51 3.67
N TRP A 10 -1.96 -4.81 3.69
CA TRP A 10 -1.20 -4.45 2.47
C TRP A 10 -0.98 -5.63 1.51
N SER A 11 -0.48 -6.76 2.02
CA SER A 11 -0.24 -7.96 1.22
C SER A 11 -1.52 -8.61 0.72
N GLY A 12 -2.58 -8.65 1.53
CA GLY A 12 -3.87 -9.20 1.17
C GLY A 12 -4.55 -8.41 0.05
N CYS A 13 -4.58 -7.08 0.17
CA CYS A 13 -5.08 -6.21 -0.90
C CYS A 13 -4.24 -6.33 -2.18
N ALA A 14 -2.91 -6.37 -2.07
CA ALA A 14 -2.03 -6.53 -3.23
C ALA A 14 -2.29 -7.88 -3.94
N ALA A 15 -2.38 -8.97 -3.17
CA ALA A 15 -2.67 -10.30 -3.71
C ALA A 15 -4.04 -10.36 -4.38
N ALA A 16 -5.07 -9.80 -3.73
CA ALA A 16 -6.42 -9.76 -4.26
C ALA A 16 -6.49 -8.96 -5.58
N LEU A 17 -5.81 -7.82 -5.65
CA LEU A 17 -5.77 -6.99 -6.84
C LEU A 17 -5.06 -7.69 -8.00
N SER A 18 -3.89 -8.29 -7.75
CA SER A 18 -3.15 -9.05 -8.76
C SER A 18 -3.96 -10.24 -9.27
N ALA A 19 -4.58 -11.00 -8.38
CA ALA A 19 -5.47 -12.10 -8.73
C ALA A 19 -6.66 -11.63 -9.60
N LYS A 20 -7.29 -10.50 -9.22
CA LYS A 20 -8.43 -9.95 -9.96
C LYS A 20 -8.02 -9.51 -11.36
N LYS A 21 -6.86 -8.84 -11.51
CA LYS A 21 -6.30 -8.45 -12.81
C LYS A 21 -5.95 -9.64 -13.70
N ALA A 22 -5.55 -10.76 -13.10
CA ALA A 22 -5.31 -12.03 -13.81
C ALA A 22 -6.62 -12.75 -14.23
N GLY A 23 -7.80 -12.16 -13.98
CA GLY A 23 -9.09 -12.72 -14.38
C GLY A 23 -9.69 -13.71 -13.38
N ALA A 24 -9.16 -13.79 -12.15
CA ALA A 24 -9.77 -14.62 -11.12
C ALA A 24 -11.06 -13.98 -10.55
N ASP A 25 -11.96 -14.84 -10.08
CA ASP A 25 -13.04 -14.44 -9.18
C ASP A 25 -12.47 -14.38 -7.75
N VAL A 26 -12.47 -13.20 -7.13
CA VAL A 26 -11.74 -12.93 -5.90
C VAL A 26 -12.70 -12.55 -4.78
N VAL A 27 -12.57 -13.23 -3.64
CA VAL A 27 -13.28 -12.90 -2.40
C VAL A 27 -12.24 -12.65 -1.31
N ILE A 28 -12.40 -11.55 -0.57
CA ILE A 28 -11.56 -11.20 0.57
C ILE A 28 -12.39 -11.37 1.84
N TYR A 29 -11.84 -12.07 2.83
CA TYR A 29 -12.39 -12.12 4.18
C TYR A 29 -11.48 -11.34 5.11
N GLU A 30 -12.03 -10.31 5.75
CA GLU A 30 -11.37 -9.51 6.76
C GLU A 30 -12.18 -9.60 8.06
N LYS A 31 -11.49 -9.66 9.20
CA LYS A 31 -12.15 -9.73 10.51
C LYS A 31 -12.73 -8.38 10.92
N THR A 32 -12.16 -7.29 10.43
CA THR A 32 -12.53 -5.91 10.77
C THR A 32 -13.26 -5.21 9.62
N ASP A 33 -13.89 -4.07 9.93
CA ASP A 33 -14.53 -3.22 8.92
C ASP A 33 -13.52 -2.28 8.22
N MET A 34 -12.22 -2.60 8.26
CA MET A 34 -11.16 -1.77 7.69
C MET A 34 -10.19 -2.58 6.84
N VAL A 35 -9.86 -2.06 5.66
CA VAL A 35 -8.79 -2.58 4.79
C VAL A 35 -7.46 -1.89 5.09
N LEU A 36 -6.34 -2.45 4.61
CA LEU A 36 -4.95 -1.99 4.76
C LEU A 36 -4.37 -2.02 6.20
N GLY A 37 -5.19 -2.16 7.23
CA GLY A 37 -4.75 -2.26 8.62
C GLY A 37 -3.95 -1.03 9.07
N LEU A 38 -2.70 -1.22 9.49
CA LEU A 38 -1.78 -0.12 9.88
C LEU A 38 -1.52 0.87 8.72
N GLY A 39 -1.85 0.50 7.49
CA GLY A 39 -1.87 1.44 6.37
C GLY A 39 -2.74 2.67 6.64
N ASN A 40 -3.79 2.57 7.46
CA ASN A 40 -4.69 3.70 7.77
C ASN A 40 -4.13 4.71 8.77
N VAL A 41 -3.05 4.36 9.49
CA VAL A 41 -2.46 5.20 10.55
C VAL A 41 -1.00 5.58 10.26
N GLY A 42 -0.33 4.86 9.36
CA GLY A 42 1.04 5.14 8.95
C GLY A 42 1.10 6.18 7.83
N GLY A 43 1.98 7.19 7.97
CA GLY A 43 2.10 8.28 7.00
C GLY A 43 3.37 8.29 6.16
N ILE A 44 4.32 7.36 6.34
CA ILE A 44 5.61 7.40 5.62
C ILE A 44 5.77 6.16 4.74
N MET A 45 5.44 6.31 3.45
CA MET A 45 5.43 5.22 2.47
C MET A 45 6.77 5.04 1.75
N ARG A 46 7.50 6.12 1.47
CA ARG A 46 8.81 6.09 0.80
C ARG A 46 9.95 6.55 1.70
N ASN A 47 10.27 5.79 2.74
CA ASN A 47 11.49 6.02 3.55
C ASN A 47 12.48 4.88 3.36
N ASN A 48 13.78 5.14 3.57
CA ASN A 48 14.87 4.16 3.70
C ASN A 48 14.59 2.84 2.94
N GLY A 49 14.40 1.73 3.68
CA GLY A 49 14.12 0.42 3.08
C GLY A 49 12.75 0.28 2.41
N ARG A 50 11.72 1.04 2.81
CA ARG A 50 10.41 1.03 2.14
C ARG A 50 10.48 1.65 0.75
N TYR A 51 11.36 2.63 0.54
CA TYR A 51 11.61 3.17 -0.80
C TYR A 51 12.10 2.04 -1.72
N THR A 52 13.14 1.32 -1.32
CA THR A 52 13.68 0.20 -2.11
C THR A 52 12.63 -0.87 -2.38
N ALA A 53 11.90 -1.31 -1.34
CA ALA A 53 10.85 -2.31 -1.50
C ALA A 53 9.73 -1.84 -2.46
N ALA A 54 9.35 -0.56 -2.39
CA ALA A 54 8.35 0.00 -3.30
C ALA A 54 8.83 0.03 -4.75
N GLU A 55 10.11 0.34 -4.99
CA GLU A 55 10.70 0.32 -6.34
C GLU A 55 10.81 -1.11 -6.90
N GLU A 56 11.15 -2.09 -6.05
CA GLU A 56 11.14 -3.50 -6.44
C GLU A 56 9.72 -3.97 -6.81
N ILE A 57 8.71 -3.64 -6.00
CA ILE A 57 7.30 -3.95 -6.27
C ILE A 57 6.83 -3.33 -7.59
N ASN A 58 7.23 -2.07 -7.85
CA ASN A 58 6.93 -1.38 -9.11
C ASN A 58 7.58 -2.09 -10.30
N ALA A 59 8.87 -2.45 -10.19
CA ALA A 59 9.60 -3.15 -11.24
C ALA A 59 9.02 -4.55 -11.54
N LEU A 60 8.47 -5.22 -10.53
CA LEU A 60 7.77 -6.50 -10.67
C LEU A 60 6.34 -6.37 -11.25
N GLY A 61 5.88 -5.16 -11.55
CA GLY A 61 4.56 -4.91 -12.15
C GLY A 61 3.40 -4.92 -11.15
N ALA A 62 3.68 -4.93 -9.85
CA ALA A 62 2.67 -4.93 -8.77
C ALA A 62 2.53 -3.56 -8.08
N GLY A 63 2.86 -2.48 -8.80
CA GLY A 63 2.95 -1.12 -8.27
C GLY A 63 1.64 -0.41 -7.96
N ASP A 64 0.48 -1.04 -8.15
CA ASP A 64 -0.82 -0.36 -8.06
C ASP A 64 -1.06 0.33 -6.71
N LEU A 65 -0.88 -0.39 -5.61
CA LEU A 65 -1.07 0.18 -4.28
C LEU A 65 -0.01 1.24 -3.97
N ILE A 66 1.22 1.05 -4.45
CA ILE A 66 2.30 2.03 -4.31
C ILE A 66 1.94 3.33 -5.02
N ASN A 67 1.52 3.24 -6.29
CA ASN A 67 1.11 4.39 -7.09
C ASN A 67 -0.09 5.12 -6.48
N ILE A 68 -1.07 4.39 -5.93
CA ILE A 68 -2.19 4.97 -5.18
C ILE A 68 -1.65 5.74 -3.97
N THR A 69 -0.77 5.14 -3.16
CA THR A 69 -0.19 5.84 -2.00
C THR A 69 0.61 7.08 -2.37
N ASP A 70 1.39 7.03 -3.46
CA ASP A 70 2.18 8.17 -3.95
C ASP A 70 1.28 9.30 -4.48
N SER A 71 0.13 8.95 -5.06
CA SER A 71 -0.87 9.92 -5.53
C SER A 71 -1.61 10.61 -4.38
N LEU A 72 -1.86 9.88 -3.29
CA LEU A 72 -2.54 10.39 -2.08
C LEU A 72 -1.57 11.04 -1.08
N THR A 73 -0.27 10.98 -1.35
CA THR A 73 0.76 11.61 -0.53
C THR A 73 0.65 13.12 -0.61
N ARG A 74 0.33 13.75 0.53
CA ARG A 74 0.11 15.19 0.63
C ARG A 74 1.40 15.98 0.61
N HIS A 75 2.39 15.57 1.40
CA HIS A 75 3.68 16.24 1.46
C HIS A 75 4.75 15.34 0.86
N LYS A 76 5.55 15.91 -0.02
CA LYS A 76 6.65 15.23 -0.70
C LYS A 76 7.93 15.99 -0.37
N ASN A 77 9.06 15.28 -0.34
CA ASN A 77 10.38 15.86 -0.12
C ASN A 77 10.53 16.61 1.22
N LEU A 78 10.00 16.05 2.32
CA LEU A 78 10.21 16.59 3.66
C LEU A 78 11.48 16.00 4.29
N ASP A 79 12.22 16.84 4.99
CA ASP A 79 13.32 16.39 5.84
C ASP A 79 12.85 16.28 7.29
N PHE A 80 13.03 15.11 7.88
CA PHE A 80 12.85 14.86 9.31
C PHE A 80 14.21 14.53 9.94
N PRO A 81 14.38 14.69 11.26
CA PRO A 81 15.58 14.21 11.94
C PRO A 81 15.83 12.72 11.62
N GLY A 82 16.90 12.43 10.86
CA GLY A 82 17.25 11.07 10.40
C GLY A 82 16.66 10.63 9.05
N HIS A 83 15.87 11.46 8.36
CA HIS A 83 15.28 11.14 7.06
C HIS A 83 15.35 12.33 6.10
N LYS A 84 16.08 12.21 4.98
CA LYS A 84 16.06 13.20 3.90
C LYS A 84 15.05 12.79 2.82
N HIS A 85 14.28 13.74 2.29
CA HIS A 85 13.31 13.54 1.18
C HIS A 85 12.12 12.59 1.45
N ALA A 86 11.63 12.51 2.68
CA ALA A 86 10.50 11.64 3.03
C ALA A 86 9.15 12.22 2.55
N PRO A 87 8.25 11.40 1.99
CA PRO A 87 6.85 11.76 1.83
C PRO A 87 6.05 11.54 3.12
N LEU A 88 5.12 12.46 3.41
CA LEU A 88 4.11 12.36 4.46
C LEU A 88 2.71 12.27 3.82
N THR A 89 2.08 11.12 3.97
CA THR A 89 0.71 10.81 3.59
C THR A 89 -0.19 10.98 4.82
N VAL A 90 -1.21 11.84 4.74
CA VAL A 90 -2.20 12.04 5.80
C VAL A 90 -3.49 11.35 5.39
N LEU A 91 -3.84 10.24 6.06
CA LEU A 91 -4.96 9.39 5.67
C LEU A 91 -6.28 9.67 6.40
N ARG A 92 -6.36 10.73 7.22
CA ARG A 92 -7.61 11.35 7.67
C ARG A 92 -7.38 12.70 8.34
N THR A 93 -8.26 13.65 8.09
CA THR A 93 -8.53 14.77 9.01
C THR A 93 -9.84 14.47 9.74
N TYR A 94 -9.85 14.67 11.05
CA TYR A 94 -11.03 14.49 11.91
C TYR A 94 -12.21 15.35 11.44
#